data_AF-A0ABD6B1X3-F1
#
_entry.id   AF-A0ABD6B1X3-F1
#
_cell.length_a   1.000
_cell.length_b   1.000
_cell.length_c   1.000
_cell.angle_alpha   90.00
_cell.angle_beta   90.00
_cell.angle_gamma   90.00
#
_symmetry.space_group_name_H-M   'P 1'
#
loop_
_entity.id
_entity.type
_entity.pdbx_description
1 polymer ?
#
loop_
_entity_poly.entity_id
_entity_poly.type
_entity_poly.pdbx_seq_one_letter_code
_entity_poly.pdbx_strand_id
1 'polypeptide(L)'
;MRWYRSMDARHGLVLVVLAGALVRLYGLGTESLWTDELITLEFVRTYSPVELLVEIPLNQPHLPLYYVTLDLWTSVFGTSAVAMRSLSVLFGVLTIPMLYLAGRELFDETAGLVAAMLYALTQFHVYHAQEVRMYSLVAFLSATSLWLFVRLFDDRATHRTTIAYALSTVALVFTHPFAALVVLAEGLYVVVRLLTGRSVPRALLVSGTAAGVALVPVGAAVLYRVGLGGSTSTPFPYIPPPTPSLVASILLEFFALTAIPAASVFVGALVVSTVALGVTDGCVSKAVSRDPRTTVRSLRERITLSSAPGVELLVVWLVATLAVPIVVSWVLFPVVWPRYVLPVSLGLYLLVGRGVTRVQRPQLRVVLVVLLLVAVVPATAYDLTTPTREQWDEATADIEREAEPGALVVVADEITERGVEHYRTRSDITVEGVVVAESGTGKTPATDEEIRELMAGHDEVWLVLSHTDDSTDRRLKSLASDGRTVADKDGRTYVGIEVYQYERGNSS
;
A
#
# COMPACT_ATOMS: atom_id res chain seq x y z
N MET A 1 -38.90 -16.52 -17.47
CA MET A 1 -37.69 -15.86 -16.90
C MET A 1 -36.67 -15.55 -18.01
N ARG A 2 -36.96 -14.55 -18.86
CA ARG A 2 -36.12 -14.18 -20.03
C ARG A 2 -35.37 -12.85 -19.88
N TRP A 3 -35.43 -12.21 -18.71
CA TRP A 3 -34.94 -10.84 -18.48
C TRP A 3 -33.52 -10.75 -17.89
N TYR A 4 -32.84 -11.87 -17.62
CA TYR A 4 -31.52 -11.89 -16.96
C TYR A 4 -30.33 -12.10 -17.92
N ARG A 5 -30.55 -12.09 -19.23
CA ARG A 5 -29.45 -12.15 -20.21
C ARG A 5 -29.10 -10.74 -20.67
N SER A 6 -27.83 -10.40 -20.47
CA SER A 6 -27.10 -9.23 -20.97
C SER A 6 -27.20 -7.93 -20.17
N MET A 7 -26.69 -7.95 -18.94
CA MET A 7 -25.72 -6.89 -18.66
C MET A 7 -24.46 -7.29 -19.43
N ASP A 8 -24.21 -6.65 -20.57
CA ASP A 8 -22.95 -6.83 -21.32
C ASP A 8 -21.79 -6.61 -20.32
N ALA A 9 -20.72 -7.42 -20.38
CA ALA A 9 -19.58 -7.31 -19.48
C ALA A 9 -19.01 -5.88 -19.44
N ARG A 10 -19.21 -5.12 -20.52
CA ARG A 10 -18.94 -3.68 -20.61
C ARG A 10 -19.73 -2.85 -19.58
N HIS A 11 -21.03 -3.06 -19.45
CA HIS A 11 -21.85 -2.36 -18.45
C HIS A 11 -21.43 -2.75 -17.03
N GLY A 12 -21.15 -4.04 -16.81
CA GLY A 12 -20.61 -4.52 -15.54
C GLY A 12 -19.31 -3.82 -15.18
N LEU A 13 -18.37 -3.72 -16.13
CA LEU A 13 -17.11 -3.02 -15.92
C LEU A 13 -17.32 -1.53 -15.62
N VAL A 14 -18.18 -0.84 -16.37
CA VAL A 14 -18.48 0.58 -16.14
C VAL A 14 -19.02 0.79 -14.72
N LEU A 15 -19.94 -0.06 -14.25
CA LEU A 15 -20.44 0.00 -12.88
C LEU A 15 -19.34 -0.22 -11.84
N VAL A 16 -18.44 -1.17 -12.06
CA VAL A 16 -17.31 -1.43 -11.16
C VAL A 16 -16.33 -0.25 -11.13
N VAL A 17 -16.03 0.36 -12.28
CA VAL A 17 -15.17 1.56 -12.37
C VAL A 17 -15.82 2.74 -11.64
N LEU A 18 -17.11 2.98 -11.87
CA LEU A 18 -17.85 4.07 -11.20
C LEU A 18 -17.91 3.85 -9.68
N ALA A 19 -18.24 2.63 -9.24
CA ALA A 19 -18.25 2.29 -7.82
C ALA A 19 -16.86 2.47 -7.19
N GLY A 20 -15.81 1.96 -7.85
CA GLY A 20 -14.44 2.10 -7.37
C GLY A 20 -13.93 3.54 -7.34
N ALA A 21 -14.40 4.39 -8.26
CA ALA A 21 -14.11 5.82 -8.25
C ALA A 21 -14.85 6.55 -7.12
N LEU A 22 -16.16 6.31 -6.95
CA LEU A 22 -16.95 6.92 -5.87
C LEU A 22 -16.39 6.59 -4.49
N VAL A 23 -16.05 5.33 -4.26
CA VAL A 23 -15.47 4.85 -3.00
C VAL A 23 -14.12 5.54 -2.70
N ARG A 24 -13.28 5.77 -3.73
CA ARG A 24 -11.98 6.45 -3.57
C ARG A 24 -12.08 7.97 -3.44
N LEU A 25 -13.16 8.57 -3.93
CA LEU A 25 -13.42 10.01 -3.82
C LEU A 25 -14.15 10.38 -2.52
N TYR A 26 -14.81 9.41 -1.86
CA TYR A 26 -15.51 9.64 -0.61
C TYR A 26 -14.53 10.05 0.50
N GLY A 27 -14.80 11.18 1.17
CA GLY A 27 -13.93 11.68 2.24
C GLY A 27 -12.54 12.12 1.76
N LEU A 28 -12.34 12.32 0.44
CA LEU A 28 -11.04 12.72 -0.09
C LEU A 28 -10.67 14.12 0.46
N GLY A 29 -9.77 14.15 1.45
CA GLY A 29 -9.30 15.37 2.12
C GLY A 29 -9.95 15.67 3.47
N THR A 30 -10.75 14.76 4.05
CA THR A 30 -11.28 14.94 5.41
C THR A 30 -10.23 14.68 6.47
N GLU A 31 -9.31 13.75 6.23
CA GLU A 31 -8.17 13.50 7.12
C GLU A 31 -6.99 14.38 6.74
N SER A 32 -6.25 14.81 7.76
CA SER A 32 -4.96 15.49 7.64
C SER A 32 -3.94 14.67 6.82
N LEU A 33 -2.90 15.33 6.31
CA LEU A 33 -1.76 14.66 5.71
C LEU A 33 -0.94 14.01 6.81
N TRP A 34 -0.89 12.68 6.83
CA TRP A 34 0.01 11.97 7.73
C TRP A 34 1.47 12.11 7.33
N THR A 35 2.35 11.68 8.23
CA THR A 35 3.81 11.78 8.15
C THR A 35 4.39 11.44 6.78
N ASP A 36 4.02 10.29 6.22
CA ASP A 36 4.53 9.80 4.94
C ASP A 36 4.13 10.71 3.75
N GLU A 37 2.95 11.34 3.81
CA GLU A 37 2.48 12.30 2.82
C GLU A 37 3.19 13.65 2.98
N LEU A 38 3.44 14.09 4.22
CA LEU A 38 4.18 15.33 4.51
C LEU A 38 5.63 15.25 4.01
N ILE A 39 6.31 14.13 4.23
CA ILE A 39 7.65 13.88 3.66
C ILE A 39 7.57 13.93 2.12
N THR A 40 6.53 13.35 1.53
CA THR A 40 6.36 13.38 0.07
C THR A 40 6.19 14.80 -0.45
N LEU A 41 5.39 15.62 0.25
CA LEU A 41 5.17 17.02 -0.07
C LEU A 41 6.43 17.88 0.11
N GLU A 42 7.21 17.64 1.16
CA GLU A 42 8.47 18.35 1.44
C GLU A 42 9.44 18.23 0.27
N PHE A 43 9.63 17.01 -0.26
CA PHE A 43 10.49 16.80 -1.43
C PHE A 43 9.97 17.51 -2.68
N VAL A 44 8.66 17.44 -2.93
CA VAL A 44 8.03 18.12 -4.08
C VAL A 44 8.12 19.63 -3.97
N ARG A 45 8.08 20.20 -2.76
CA ARG A 45 8.23 21.66 -2.55
C ARG A 45 9.68 22.13 -2.61
N THR A 46 10.63 21.27 -2.23
CA THR A 46 12.04 21.65 -2.08
C THR A 46 12.81 21.51 -3.39
N TYR A 47 12.52 20.49 -4.21
CA TYR A 47 13.33 20.12 -5.36
C TYR A 47 12.57 20.26 -6.67
N SER A 48 13.26 20.66 -7.73
CA SER A 48 12.72 20.63 -9.10
C SER A 48 12.56 19.18 -9.61
N PRO A 49 11.75 18.93 -10.67
CA PRO A 49 11.61 17.62 -11.31
C PRO A 49 12.93 16.92 -11.66
N VAL A 50 13.94 17.70 -12.06
CA VAL A 50 15.25 17.15 -12.45
C VAL A 50 16.06 16.76 -11.22
N GLU A 51 16.03 17.57 -10.16
CA GLU A 51 16.69 17.28 -8.90
C GLU A 51 16.05 16.07 -8.21
N LEU A 52 14.73 15.91 -8.27
CA LEU A 52 14.01 14.75 -7.73
C LEU A 52 14.53 13.42 -8.31
N LEU A 53 15.05 13.39 -9.55
CA LEU A 53 15.64 12.19 -10.15
C LEU A 53 16.89 11.69 -9.39
N VAL A 54 17.56 12.59 -8.67
CA VAL A 54 18.79 12.34 -7.92
C VAL A 54 18.51 12.29 -6.42
N GLU A 55 17.76 13.25 -5.90
CA GLU A 55 17.52 13.42 -4.47
C GLU A 55 16.68 12.29 -3.87
N ILE A 56 15.71 11.76 -4.62
CA ILE A 56 14.87 10.66 -4.11
C ILE A 56 15.68 9.38 -3.90
N PRO A 57 16.43 8.84 -4.88
CA PRO A 57 17.25 7.65 -4.65
C PRO A 57 18.32 7.82 -3.55
N LEU A 58 18.85 9.02 -3.37
CA LEU A 58 19.87 9.31 -2.36
C LEU A 58 19.27 9.37 -0.96
N ASN A 59 18.18 10.13 -0.76
CA ASN A 59 17.66 10.47 0.57
C ASN A 59 16.43 9.64 0.99
N GLN A 60 15.71 9.02 0.06
CA GLN A 60 14.54 8.17 0.36
C GLN A 60 14.72 6.72 -0.12
N PRO A 61 14.09 5.72 0.54
CA PRO A 61 14.11 4.31 0.09
C PRO A 61 13.16 4.09 -1.11
N HIS A 62 12.99 5.11 -1.95
CA HIS A 62 11.98 5.21 -2.98
C HIS A 62 12.62 5.59 -4.31
N LEU A 63 11.82 5.62 -5.38
CA LEU A 63 12.29 5.92 -6.73
C LEU A 63 11.48 7.10 -7.31
N PRO A 64 12.08 7.86 -8.25
CA PRO A 64 11.66 9.24 -8.47
C PRO A 64 10.37 9.39 -9.27
N LEU A 65 9.88 8.36 -9.96
CA LEU A 65 8.79 8.53 -10.94
C LEU A 65 7.52 9.10 -10.30
N TYR A 66 7.15 8.63 -9.11
CA TYR A 66 5.94 9.14 -8.43
C TYR A 66 6.11 10.61 -8.03
N TYR A 67 7.25 10.98 -7.47
CA TYR A 67 7.55 12.35 -7.03
C TYR A 67 7.55 13.33 -8.19
N VAL A 68 8.20 12.97 -9.30
CA VAL A 68 8.20 13.79 -10.52
C VAL A 68 6.80 13.92 -11.10
N THR A 69 6.01 12.84 -11.11
CA THR A 69 4.62 12.89 -11.59
C THR A 69 3.75 13.76 -10.68
N LEU A 70 3.97 13.69 -9.37
CA LEU A 70 3.26 14.48 -8.37
C LEU A 70 3.60 15.96 -8.48
N ASP A 71 4.87 16.33 -8.67
CA ASP A 71 5.28 17.73 -8.88
C ASP A 71 4.58 18.33 -10.11
N LEU A 72 4.60 17.62 -11.25
CA LEU A 72 3.89 18.06 -12.45
C LEU A 72 2.38 18.19 -12.19
N TRP A 73 1.80 17.31 -11.38
CA TRP A 73 0.38 17.35 -11.02
C TRP A 73 0.05 18.54 -10.10
N THR A 74 0.85 18.79 -9.06
CA THR A 74 0.63 19.89 -8.12
C THR A 74 0.87 21.25 -8.77
N SER A 75 1.69 21.33 -9.81
CA SER A 75 1.84 22.55 -10.62
C SER A 75 0.54 23.00 -11.31
N VAL A 76 -0.40 22.07 -11.55
CA VAL A 76 -1.69 22.33 -12.20
C VAL A 76 -2.84 22.39 -11.19
N PHE A 77 -2.88 21.47 -10.23
CA PHE A 77 -4.01 21.31 -9.31
C PHE A 77 -3.77 21.87 -7.90
N GLY A 78 -2.55 22.31 -7.60
CA GLY A 78 -2.14 22.81 -6.27
C GLY A 78 -1.71 21.72 -5.30
N THR A 79 -1.39 22.12 -4.07
CA THR A 79 -0.83 21.24 -3.00
C THR A 79 -1.81 20.96 -1.87
N SER A 80 -3.11 21.13 -2.10
CA SER A 80 -4.11 20.68 -1.12
C SER A 80 -4.12 19.15 -1.01
N ALA A 81 -4.55 18.61 0.13
CA ALA A 81 -4.66 17.17 0.32
C ALA A 81 -5.52 16.51 -0.76
N VAL A 82 -6.64 17.14 -1.13
CA VAL A 82 -7.52 16.69 -2.22
C VAL A 82 -6.78 16.64 -3.56
N ALA A 83 -6.07 17.72 -3.92
CA ALA A 83 -5.37 17.82 -5.19
C ALA A 83 -4.29 16.73 -5.32
N MET A 84 -3.47 16.54 -4.28
CA MET A 84 -2.41 15.55 -4.30
C MET A 84 -2.93 14.12 -4.28
N ARG A 85 -3.89 13.79 -3.40
CA ARG A 85 -4.48 12.44 -3.33
C ARG A 85 -5.25 12.09 -4.60
N SER A 86 -5.79 13.07 -5.33
CA SER A 86 -6.50 12.83 -6.60
C SER A 86 -5.63 12.17 -7.69
N LEU A 87 -4.30 12.38 -7.66
CA LEU A 87 -3.36 11.67 -8.54
C LEU A 87 -3.35 10.17 -8.25
N SER A 88 -3.28 9.81 -6.97
CA SER A 88 -3.33 8.41 -6.53
C SER A 88 -4.70 7.78 -6.81
N VAL A 89 -5.79 8.54 -6.62
CA VAL A 89 -7.14 8.11 -7.01
C VAL A 89 -7.21 7.82 -8.50
N LEU A 90 -6.64 8.67 -9.35
CA LEU A 90 -6.60 8.45 -10.80
C LEU A 90 -5.95 7.10 -11.13
N PHE A 91 -4.76 6.82 -10.61
CA PHE A 91 -4.10 5.53 -10.86
C PHE A 91 -4.85 4.34 -10.24
N GLY A 92 -5.43 4.50 -9.05
CA GLY A 92 -6.28 3.49 -8.44
C GLY A 92 -7.48 3.14 -9.33
N VAL A 93 -8.17 4.14 -9.87
CA VAL A 93 -9.32 3.94 -10.78
C VAL A 93 -8.87 3.32 -12.11
N LEU A 94 -7.74 3.75 -12.68
CA LEU A 94 -7.20 3.19 -13.92
C LEU A 94 -6.72 1.74 -13.77
N THR A 95 -6.39 1.29 -12.56
CA THR A 95 -6.02 -0.10 -12.31
C THR A 95 -7.19 -1.06 -12.53
N ILE A 96 -8.42 -0.63 -12.20
CA ILE A 96 -9.65 -1.43 -12.32
C ILE A 96 -9.83 -2.01 -13.74
N PRO A 97 -9.88 -1.20 -14.82
CA PRO A 97 -10.01 -1.72 -16.18
C PRO A 97 -8.79 -2.53 -16.61
N MET A 98 -7.57 -2.18 -16.19
CA MET A 98 -6.37 -2.94 -16.56
C MET A 98 -6.40 -4.35 -15.98
N LEU A 99 -6.84 -4.51 -14.74
CA LEU A 99 -7.00 -5.82 -14.11
C LEU A 99 -8.12 -6.64 -14.76
N TYR A 100 -9.23 -5.99 -15.15
CA TYR A 100 -10.27 -6.63 -15.97
C TYR A 100 -9.69 -7.16 -17.29
N LEU A 101 -8.90 -6.35 -18.00
CA LEU A 101 -8.30 -6.74 -19.27
C LEU A 101 -7.33 -7.91 -19.11
N ALA A 102 -6.47 -7.88 -18.08
CA ALA A 102 -5.58 -9.00 -17.76
C ALA A 102 -6.36 -10.29 -17.48
N GLY A 103 -7.40 -10.25 -16.63
CA GLY A 103 -8.21 -11.43 -16.32
C GLY A 103 -9.02 -11.96 -17.49
N ARG A 104 -9.52 -11.07 -18.35
CA ARG A 104 -10.22 -11.45 -19.58
C ARG A 104 -9.29 -12.16 -20.56
N GLU A 105 -8.06 -11.70 -20.71
CA GLU A 105 -7.09 -12.32 -21.63
C GLU A 105 -6.50 -13.61 -21.09
N LEU A 106 -6.27 -13.70 -19.78
CA LEU A 106 -5.80 -14.93 -19.13
C LEU A 106 -6.88 -16.02 -19.13
N PHE A 107 -8.13 -15.64 -18.88
CA PHE A 107 -9.23 -16.56 -18.61
C PHE A 107 -10.49 -16.18 -19.41
N ASP A 108 -11.36 -15.33 -18.85
CA ASP A 108 -12.62 -14.93 -19.45
C ASP A 108 -13.15 -13.62 -18.83
N GLU A 109 -14.22 -13.06 -19.42
CA GLU A 109 -14.82 -11.79 -18.97
C GLU A 109 -15.31 -11.81 -17.52
N THR A 110 -15.80 -12.96 -17.03
CA THR A 110 -16.28 -13.08 -15.65
C THR A 110 -15.11 -13.08 -14.68
N ALA A 111 -14.03 -13.79 -15.00
CA ALA A 111 -12.81 -13.77 -14.18
C ALA A 111 -12.21 -12.37 -14.09
N GLY A 112 -12.13 -11.65 -15.22
CA GLY A 112 -11.70 -10.25 -15.25
C GLY A 112 -12.60 -9.33 -14.43
N LEU A 113 -13.92 -9.48 -14.54
CA LEU A 113 -14.87 -8.63 -13.82
C LEU A 113 -14.81 -8.85 -12.31
N VAL A 114 -14.71 -10.11 -11.87
CA VAL A 114 -14.55 -10.42 -10.43
C VAL A 114 -13.23 -9.86 -9.89
N ALA A 115 -12.12 -10.00 -10.63
CA ALA A 115 -10.84 -9.47 -10.19
C ALA A 115 -10.86 -7.94 -10.07
N ALA A 116 -11.41 -7.25 -11.07
CA ALA A 116 -11.59 -5.81 -11.06
C ALA A 116 -12.52 -5.33 -9.92
N MET A 117 -13.59 -6.07 -9.64
CA MET A 117 -14.53 -5.77 -8.55
C MET A 117 -13.88 -5.90 -7.17
N LEU A 118 -13.06 -6.93 -6.95
CA LEU A 118 -12.30 -7.09 -5.71
C LEU A 118 -11.33 -5.92 -5.52
N TYR A 119 -10.51 -5.62 -6.52
CA TYR A 119 -9.59 -4.48 -6.45
C TYR A 119 -10.32 -3.14 -6.24
N ALA A 120 -11.46 -2.93 -6.91
CA ALA A 120 -12.24 -1.70 -6.83
C ALA A 120 -12.80 -1.46 -5.43
N LEU A 121 -13.12 -2.52 -4.68
CA LEU A 121 -13.86 -2.42 -3.43
C LEU A 121 -13.06 -2.83 -2.19
N THR A 122 -11.86 -3.41 -2.32
CA THR A 122 -11.04 -3.78 -1.16
C THR A 122 -10.42 -2.57 -0.46
N GLN A 123 -10.69 -2.46 0.85
CA GLN A 123 -10.12 -1.48 1.79
C GLN A 123 -8.65 -1.17 1.49
N PHE A 124 -7.79 -2.18 1.45
CA PHE A 124 -6.36 -2.04 1.17
C PHE A 124 -6.04 -1.16 -0.06
N HIS A 125 -6.76 -1.35 -1.19
CA HIS A 125 -6.54 -0.55 -2.40
C HIS A 125 -7.29 0.77 -2.41
N VAL A 126 -8.30 0.94 -1.56
CA VAL A 126 -9.01 2.20 -1.38
C VAL A 126 -8.16 3.12 -0.50
N TYR A 127 -7.70 2.62 0.65
CA TYR A 127 -6.78 3.28 1.56
C TYR A 127 -5.55 3.83 0.82
N HIS A 128 -4.82 2.98 0.08
CA HIS A 128 -3.65 3.38 -0.70
C HIS A 128 -3.95 4.23 -1.95
N ALA A 129 -5.22 4.37 -2.36
CA ALA A 129 -5.63 5.31 -3.39
C ALA A 129 -5.93 6.70 -2.84
N GLN A 130 -6.15 6.81 -1.53
CA GLN A 130 -6.36 8.07 -0.82
C GLN A 130 -5.09 8.58 -0.13
N GLU A 131 -3.91 8.08 -0.51
CA GLU A 131 -2.64 8.56 0.00
C GLU A 131 -1.82 9.25 -1.10
N VAL A 132 -1.08 10.29 -0.75
CA VAL A 132 -0.02 10.92 -1.57
C VAL A 132 1.22 10.01 -1.57
N ARG A 133 1.05 8.77 -2.02
CA ARG A 133 2.07 7.73 -2.11
C ARG A 133 1.98 6.94 -3.42
N MET A 134 3.10 6.33 -3.79
CA MET A 134 3.34 5.61 -5.06
C MET A 134 2.54 4.32 -5.26
N TYR A 135 1.89 3.77 -4.23
CA TYR A 135 1.31 2.43 -4.26
C TYR A 135 0.22 2.26 -5.33
N SER A 136 -0.62 3.28 -5.54
CA SER A 136 -1.64 3.24 -6.61
C SER A 136 -1.02 3.26 -8.01
N LEU A 137 0.08 3.99 -8.21
CA LEU A 137 0.84 3.98 -9.46
C LEU A 137 1.51 2.61 -9.69
N VAL A 138 2.07 2.00 -8.64
CA VAL A 138 2.62 0.64 -8.70
C VAL A 138 1.55 -0.36 -9.12
N ALA A 139 0.35 -0.29 -8.53
CA ALA A 139 -0.76 -1.19 -8.86
C ALA A 139 -1.19 -1.02 -10.34
N PHE A 140 -1.32 0.21 -10.81
CA PHE A 140 -1.69 0.52 -12.19
C PHE A 140 -0.67 -0.03 -13.19
N LEU A 141 0.61 0.27 -12.98
CA LEU A 141 1.68 -0.18 -13.85
C LEU A 141 1.89 -1.70 -13.78
N SER A 142 1.67 -2.32 -12.62
CA SER A 142 1.73 -3.79 -12.47
C SER A 142 0.61 -4.48 -13.27
N ALA A 143 -0.62 -3.99 -13.16
CA ALA A 143 -1.76 -4.54 -13.92
C ALA A 143 -1.61 -4.29 -15.43
N THR A 144 -1.10 -3.11 -15.81
CA THR A 144 -0.81 -2.75 -17.20
C THR A 144 0.30 -3.63 -17.79
N SER A 145 1.39 -3.81 -17.05
CA SER A 145 2.50 -4.71 -17.42
C SER A 145 2.01 -6.12 -17.62
N LEU A 146 1.26 -6.67 -16.66
CA LEU A 146 0.71 -8.03 -16.75
C LEU A 146 -0.22 -8.20 -17.96
N TRP A 147 -1.13 -7.25 -18.20
CA TRP A 147 -2.00 -7.30 -19.37
C TRP A 147 -1.20 -7.28 -20.68
N LEU A 148 -0.26 -6.34 -20.82
CA LEU A 148 0.57 -6.21 -22.02
C LEU A 148 1.49 -7.42 -22.21
N PHE A 149 2.02 -7.98 -21.13
CA PHE A 149 2.83 -9.20 -21.14
C PHE A 149 2.05 -10.38 -21.72
N VAL A 150 0.82 -10.59 -21.24
CA VAL A 150 -0.08 -11.64 -21.76
C VAL A 150 -0.44 -11.36 -23.23
N ARG A 151 -0.73 -10.10 -23.55
CA ARG A 151 -1.06 -9.64 -24.91
C ARG A 151 0.04 -9.96 -25.91
N LEU A 152 1.31 -9.93 -25.52
CA LEU A 152 2.45 -10.22 -26.40
C LEU A 152 2.52 -11.68 -26.87
N PHE A 153 1.78 -12.60 -26.23
CA PHE A 153 1.61 -13.98 -26.69
C PHE A 153 0.45 -14.17 -27.67
N ASP A 154 -0.37 -13.14 -27.93
CA ASP A 154 -1.46 -13.15 -28.91
C ASP A 154 -0.93 -12.73 -30.29
N ASP A 155 -1.38 -13.38 -31.36
CA ASP A 155 -1.02 -13.05 -32.75
C ASP A 155 -1.42 -11.61 -33.14
N ARG A 156 -2.34 -10.99 -32.40
CA ARG A 156 -2.74 -9.58 -32.56
C ARG A 156 -1.76 -8.59 -31.93
N ALA A 157 -0.69 -9.04 -31.28
CA ALA A 157 0.34 -8.18 -30.73
C ALA A 157 1.02 -7.35 -31.82
N THR A 158 1.21 -6.06 -31.57
CA THR A 158 1.87 -5.15 -32.52
C THR A 158 3.15 -4.58 -31.91
N HIS A 159 3.98 -3.92 -32.71
CA HIS A 159 5.14 -3.18 -32.19
C HIS A 159 4.73 -2.13 -31.14
N ARG A 160 3.51 -1.57 -31.22
CA ARG A 160 2.98 -0.65 -30.20
C ARG A 160 2.75 -1.36 -28.87
N THR A 161 2.29 -2.61 -28.89
CA THR A 161 2.16 -3.45 -27.69
C THR A 161 3.52 -3.67 -27.04
N THR A 162 4.55 -3.97 -27.85
CA THR A 162 5.93 -4.13 -27.37
C THR A 162 6.47 -2.85 -26.74
N ILE A 163 6.29 -1.70 -27.40
CA ILE A 163 6.75 -0.41 -26.86
C ILE A 163 5.99 -0.06 -25.58
N ALA A 164 4.66 -0.23 -25.57
CA ALA A 164 3.86 0.02 -24.36
C ALA A 164 4.29 -0.88 -23.20
N TYR A 165 4.58 -2.16 -23.46
CA TYR A 165 5.07 -3.10 -22.45
C TYR A 165 6.43 -2.66 -21.90
N ALA A 166 7.39 -2.35 -22.77
CA ALA A 166 8.72 -1.88 -22.37
C ALA A 166 8.64 -0.57 -21.57
N LEU A 167 7.82 0.41 -22.00
CA LEU A 167 7.64 1.65 -21.26
C LEU A 167 6.97 1.42 -19.91
N SER A 168 5.98 0.52 -19.84
CA SER A 168 5.29 0.20 -18.58
C SER A 168 6.21 -0.47 -17.56
N THR A 169 7.07 -1.40 -17.99
CA THR A 169 8.03 -2.09 -17.11
C THR A 169 9.16 -1.16 -16.66
N VAL A 170 9.68 -0.31 -17.54
CA VAL A 170 10.65 0.73 -17.18
C VAL A 170 10.02 1.71 -16.19
N ALA A 171 8.83 2.24 -16.49
CA ALA A 171 8.13 3.13 -15.57
C ALA A 171 7.91 2.45 -14.21
N LEU A 172 7.46 1.19 -14.21
CA LEU A 172 7.21 0.40 -13.00
C LEU A 172 8.47 0.30 -12.13
N VAL A 173 9.64 -0.03 -12.70
CA VAL A 173 10.87 -0.12 -11.91
C VAL A 173 11.36 1.22 -11.37
N PHE A 174 10.95 2.35 -11.94
CA PHE A 174 11.26 3.70 -11.41
C PHE A 174 10.25 4.22 -10.39
N THR A 175 9.24 3.42 -9.99
CA THR A 175 8.26 3.84 -8.96
C THR A 175 8.65 3.39 -7.55
N HIS A 176 9.05 2.13 -7.39
CA HIS A 176 9.34 1.53 -6.10
C HIS A 176 10.29 0.33 -6.27
N PRO A 177 11.26 0.10 -5.37
CA PRO A 177 12.20 -1.03 -5.50
C PRO A 177 11.51 -2.40 -5.62
N PHE A 178 10.45 -2.63 -4.84
CA PHE A 178 9.68 -3.88 -4.89
C PHE A 178 8.86 -4.05 -6.17
N ALA A 179 8.65 -3.00 -6.96
CA ALA A 179 7.98 -3.11 -8.24
C ALA A 179 8.81 -3.93 -9.24
N ALA A 180 10.13 -4.07 -9.03
CA ALA A 180 10.99 -4.97 -9.78
C ALA A 180 10.59 -6.46 -9.64
N LEU A 181 9.87 -6.84 -8.57
CA LEU A 181 9.37 -8.22 -8.39
C LEU A 181 8.35 -8.62 -9.47
N VAL A 182 7.64 -7.65 -10.06
CA VAL A 182 6.73 -7.88 -11.20
C VAL A 182 7.53 -8.23 -12.45
N VAL A 183 8.57 -7.45 -12.75
CA VAL A 183 9.47 -7.74 -13.88
C VAL A 183 10.18 -9.07 -13.67
N LEU A 184 10.58 -9.39 -12.43
CA LEU A 184 11.13 -10.69 -12.07
C LEU A 184 10.12 -11.82 -12.32
N ALA A 185 8.86 -11.67 -11.93
CA ALA A 185 7.81 -12.65 -12.19
C ALA A 185 7.67 -12.98 -13.69
N GLU A 186 7.56 -11.93 -14.51
CA GLU A 186 7.43 -12.04 -15.96
C GLU A 186 8.69 -12.68 -16.59
N GLY A 187 9.88 -12.30 -16.13
CA GLY A 187 11.16 -12.88 -16.54
C GLY A 187 11.29 -14.36 -16.16
N LEU A 188 10.92 -14.73 -14.93
CA LEU A 188 10.91 -16.13 -14.48
C LEU A 188 9.95 -16.97 -15.31
N TYR A 189 8.77 -16.44 -15.66
CA TYR A 189 7.84 -17.16 -16.53
C TYR A 189 8.43 -17.38 -17.94
N VAL A 190 9.10 -16.37 -18.50
CA VAL A 190 9.84 -16.53 -19.77
C VAL A 190 10.89 -17.63 -19.65
N VAL A 191 11.67 -17.67 -18.55
CA VAL A 191 12.66 -18.73 -18.32
C VAL A 191 11.99 -20.11 -18.26
N VAL A 192 10.89 -20.26 -17.51
CA VAL A 192 10.13 -21.52 -17.43
C VAL A 192 9.66 -21.97 -18.82
N ARG A 193 9.14 -21.05 -19.65
CA ARG A 193 8.74 -21.33 -21.04
C ARG A 193 9.91 -21.82 -21.89
N LEU A 194 11.06 -21.16 -21.82
CA LEU A 194 12.27 -21.55 -22.57
C LEU A 194 12.78 -22.93 -22.13
N LEU A 195 12.85 -23.19 -20.82
CA LEU A 195 13.31 -24.48 -20.27
C LEU A 195 12.36 -25.64 -20.62
N THR A 196 11.07 -25.35 -20.81
CA THR A 196 10.07 -26.34 -21.23
C THR A 196 9.91 -26.44 -22.75
N GLY A 197 10.78 -25.79 -23.53
CA GLY A 197 10.78 -25.83 -25.00
C GLY A 197 9.59 -25.11 -25.64
N ARG A 198 8.88 -24.25 -24.90
CA ARG A 198 7.72 -23.50 -25.39
C ARG A 198 8.19 -22.19 -26.03
N SER A 199 7.48 -21.76 -27.08
CA SER A 199 7.81 -20.52 -27.79
C SER A 199 7.71 -19.28 -26.89
N VAL A 200 8.60 -18.31 -27.13
CA VAL A 200 8.58 -17.00 -26.46
C VAL A 200 8.65 -15.91 -27.53
N PRO A 201 7.76 -14.91 -27.49
CA PRO A 201 7.83 -13.75 -28.38
C PRO A 201 9.18 -13.04 -28.28
N ARG A 202 9.84 -12.77 -29.41
CA ARG A 202 11.11 -11.98 -29.45
C ARG A 202 10.97 -10.62 -28.77
N ALA A 203 9.78 -10.03 -28.83
CA ALA A 203 9.43 -8.78 -28.16
C ALA A 203 9.72 -8.81 -26.64
N LEU A 204 9.48 -9.94 -25.96
CA LEU A 204 9.74 -10.08 -24.54
C LEU A 204 11.24 -10.13 -24.22
N LEU A 205 12.05 -10.71 -25.11
CA LEU A 205 13.51 -10.73 -24.94
C LEU A 205 14.08 -9.31 -25.04
N VAL A 206 13.64 -8.54 -26.04
CA VAL A 206 14.06 -7.14 -26.22
C VAL A 206 13.60 -6.26 -25.06
N SER A 207 12.33 -6.39 -24.66
CA SER A 207 11.77 -5.61 -23.56
C SER A 207 12.40 -5.98 -22.23
N GLY A 208 12.71 -7.27 -22.01
CA GLY A 208 13.44 -7.75 -20.85
C GLY A 208 14.86 -7.18 -20.75
N THR A 209 15.56 -7.00 -21.87
CA THR A 209 16.85 -6.29 -21.88
C THR A 209 16.68 -4.83 -21.47
N ALA A 210 15.67 -4.13 -21.99
CA ALA A 210 15.42 -2.73 -21.62
C ALA A 210 15.09 -2.58 -20.13
N ALA A 211 14.22 -3.45 -19.58
CA ALA A 211 13.91 -3.47 -18.16
C ALA A 211 15.15 -3.83 -17.30
N GLY A 212 15.97 -4.79 -17.75
CA GLY A 212 17.23 -5.15 -17.09
C GLY A 212 18.23 -4.00 -17.03
N VAL A 213 18.35 -3.21 -18.11
CA VAL A 213 19.17 -1.98 -18.13
C VAL A 213 18.59 -0.93 -17.18
N ALA A 214 17.27 -0.73 -17.16
CA ALA A 214 16.60 0.20 -16.25
C ALA A 214 16.74 -0.20 -14.77
N LEU A 215 16.95 -1.49 -14.47
CA LEU A 215 17.23 -1.97 -13.11
C LEU A 215 18.65 -1.67 -12.62
N VAL A 216 19.60 -1.35 -13.50
CA VAL A 216 20.98 -1.00 -13.11
C VAL A 216 21.04 0.18 -12.13
N PRO A 217 20.45 1.36 -12.41
CA PRO A 217 20.47 2.47 -11.47
C PRO A 217 19.72 2.15 -10.16
N VAL A 218 18.64 1.37 -10.23
CA VAL A 218 17.90 0.92 -9.03
C VAL A 218 18.78 0.03 -8.17
N GLY A 219 19.46 -0.95 -8.77
CA GLY A 219 20.42 -1.82 -8.09
C GLY A 219 21.58 -1.03 -7.48
N ALA A 220 22.11 -0.05 -8.20
CA ALA A 220 23.16 0.83 -7.70
C ALA A 220 22.70 1.66 -6.49
N ALA A 221 21.50 2.24 -6.52
CA ALA A 221 20.94 3.00 -5.40
C ALA A 221 20.70 2.12 -4.16
N VAL A 222 20.19 0.89 -4.35
CA VAL A 222 20.03 -0.08 -3.26
C VAL A 222 21.39 -0.48 -2.67
N LEU A 223 22.37 -0.80 -3.52
CA LEU A 223 23.73 -1.15 -3.07
C LEU A 223 24.41 0.01 -2.35
N TYR A 224 24.24 1.24 -2.82
CA TYR A 224 24.75 2.45 -2.17
C TYR A 224 24.18 2.58 -0.75
N ARG A 225 22.87 2.38 -0.57
CA ARG A 225 22.23 2.42 0.75
C ARG A 225 22.69 1.31 1.69
N VAL A 226 22.85 0.10 1.17
CA VAL A 226 23.39 -1.02 1.95
C VAL A 226 24.87 -0.77 2.30
N GLY A 227 25.66 -0.19 1.39
CA GLY A 227 27.08 0.08 1.57
C GLY A 227 27.40 1.26 2.48
N LEU A 228 26.54 2.30 2.52
CA LEU A 228 26.64 3.40 3.49
C LEU A 228 26.17 2.99 4.90
N GLY A 229 25.47 1.87 5.05
CA GLY A 229 25.11 1.27 6.33
C GLY A 229 26.31 0.72 7.12
N GLY A 230 27.47 1.39 7.07
CA GLY A 230 28.68 1.10 7.84
C GLY A 230 28.53 1.27 9.36
N SER A 231 27.32 1.32 9.87
CA SER A 231 26.96 1.30 11.29
C SER A 231 26.26 -0.02 11.59
N THR A 232 26.50 -0.57 12.77
CA THR A 232 26.02 -1.86 13.33
C THR A 232 24.48 -2.01 13.44
N SER A 233 23.69 -1.21 12.73
CA SER A 233 22.23 -1.19 12.71
C SER A 233 21.65 -1.71 11.39
N THR A 234 20.56 -2.46 11.46
CA THR A 234 19.80 -2.89 10.28
C THR A 234 19.30 -1.68 9.47
N PRO A 235 19.33 -1.68 8.12
CA PRO A 235 18.91 -0.53 7.30
C PRO A 235 17.47 -0.05 7.56
N PHE A 236 16.60 -0.93 8.07
CA PHE A 236 15.20 -0.65 8.38
C PHE A 236 14.85 -1.22 9.76
N PRO A 237 15.23 -0.54 10.86
CA PRO A 237 15.09 -1.09 12.22
C PRO A 237 13.63 -1.28 12.66
N TYR A 238 12.71 -0.53 12.06
CA TYR A 238 11.27 -0.62 12.32
C TYR A 238 10.58 -1.80 11.62
N ILE A 239 11.25 -2.51 10.70
CA ILE A 239 10.67 -3.67 10.00
C ILE A 239 11.06 -4.95 10.74
N PRO A 240 10.11 -5.69 11.34
CA PRO A 240 10.40 -6.94 12.00
C PRO A 240 10.70 -8.05 10.98
N PRO A 241 11.51 -9.06 11.34
CA PRO A 241 11.71 -10.24 10.51
C PRO A 241 10.38 -10.91 10.12
N PRO A 242 10.23 -11.43 8.89
CA PRO A 242 8.98 -12.01 8.48
C PRO A 242 8.67 -13.28 9.26
N THR A 243 7.51 -13.27 9.91
CA THR A 243 6.92 -14.41 10.60
C THR A 243 5.77 -15.00 9.79
N PRO A 244 5.36 -16.25 10.06
CA PRO A 244 4.13 -16.80 9.48
C PRO A 244 2.88 -15.94 9.76
N SER A 245 2.83 -15.26 10.91
CA SER A 245 1.74 -14.35 11.24
C SER A 245 1.74 -13.09 10.37
N LEU A 246 2.91 -12.54 10.01
CA LEU A 246 3.01 -11.44 9.04
C LEU A 246 2.52 -11.87 7.66
N VAL A 247 2.91 -13.06 7.19
CA VAL A 247 2.42 -13.57 5.90
C VAL A 247 0.89 -13.73 5.92
N ALA A 248 0.35 -14.25 7.03
CA ALA A 248 -1.09 -14.36 7.20
C ALA A 248 -1.76 -12.98 7.22
N SER A 249 -1.22 -11.98 7.92
CA SER A 249 -1.79 -10.63 7.97
C SER A 249 -1.81 -9.97 6.60
N ILE A 250 -0.72 -10.07 5.83
CA ILE A 250 -0.65 -9.58 4.45
C ILE A 250 -1.78 -10.17 3.60
N LEU A 251 -1.97 -11.50 3.66
CA LEU A 251 -3.02 -12.16 2.89
C LEU A 251 -4.43 -11.77 3.37
N LEU A 252 -4.63 -11.54 4.66
CA LEU A 252 -5.90 -11.09 5.22
C LEU A 252 -6.22 -9.65 4.85
N GLU A 253 -5.23 -8.75 4.84
CA GLU A 253 -5.37 -7.34 4.42
C GLU A 253 -5.84 -7.21 2.97
N PHE A 254 -5.31 -8.04 2.05
CA PHE A 254 -5.74 -8.06 0.65
C PHE A 254 -7.21 -8.47 0.46
N PHE A 255 -7.88 -8.97 1.49
CA PHE A 255 -9.31 -9.27 1.46
C PHE A 255 -10.09 -8.53 2.55
N ALA A 256 -9.48 -7.50 3.15
CA ALA A 256 -10.05 -6.66 4.23
C ALA A 256 -10.52 -7.48 5.45
N LEU A 257 -9.87 -8.61 5.73
CA LEU A 257 -10.26 -9.56 6.79
C LEU A 257 -9.66 -9.26 8.16
N THR A 258 -8.71 -8.31 8.24
CA THR A 258 -8.16 -7.83 9.50
C THR A 258 -9.18 -7.00 10.29
N ALA A 259 -10.06 -6.27 9.61
CA ALA A 259 -11.09 -5.45 10.22
C ALA A 259 -12.25 -6.25 10.86
N ILE A 260 -12.42 -7.53 10.50
CA ILE A 260 -13.54 -8.37 10.97
C ILE A 260 -13.04 -9.73 11.49
N PRO A 261 -12.40 -9.78 12.68
CA PRO A 261 -11.79 -11.00 13.21
C PRO A 261 -12.76 -12.18 13.29
N ALA A 262 -14.03 -11.94 13.66
CA ALA A 262 -15.06 -12.97 13.79
C ALA A 262 -15.42 -13.65 12.46
N ALA A 263 -15.30 -12.94 11.33
CA ALA A 263 -15.59 -13.47 9.99
C ALA A 263 -14.33 -13.96 9.25
N SER A 264 -13.13 -13.58 9.72
CA SER A 264 -11.85 -13.85 9.06
C SER A 264 -11.61 -15.33 8.74
N VAL A 265 -12.02 -16.25 9.63
CA VAL A 265 -11.86 -17.71 9.41
C VAL A 265 -12.75 -18.21 8.28
N PHE A 266 -14.04 -17.84 8.29
CA PHE A 266 -14.99 -18.29 7.27
C PHE A 266 -14.67 -17.71 5.90
N VAL A 267 -14.42 -16.39 5.83
CA VAL A 267 -14.08 -15.75 4.57
C VAL A 267 -12.69 -16.15 4.10
N GLY A 268 -11.71 -16.28 5.00
CA GLY A 268 -10.39 -16.80 4.67
C GLY A 268 -10.49 -18.19 4.03
N ALA A 269 -11.29 -19.09 4.61
CA ALA A 269 -11.56 -20.39 4.02
C ALA A 269 -12.26 -20.29 2.65
N LEU A 270 -13.18 -19.34 2.47
CA LEU A 270 -13.85 -19.09 1.19
C LEU A 270 -12.87 -18.63 0.12
N VAL A 271 -12.01 -17.66 0.43
CA VAL A 271 -10.97 -17.13 -0.47
C VAL A 271 -9.99 -18.22 -0.83
N VAL A 272 -9.43 -18.93 0.16
CA VAL A 272 -8.49 -20.04 -0.06
C VAL A 272 -9.13 -21.12 -0.93
N SER A 273 -10.38 -21.48 -0.66
CA SER A 273 -11.11 -22.46 -1.47
C SER A 273 -11.32 -21.97 -2.91
N THR A 274 -11.60 -20.68 -3.10
CA THR A 274 -11.81 -20.11 -4.44
C THR A 274 -10.50 -20.00 -5.21
N VAL A 275 -9.40 -19.62 -4.56
CA VAL A 275 -8.05 -19.65 -5.15
C VAL A 275 -7.67 -21.10 -5.50
N ALA A 276 -7.92 -22.07 -4.63
CA ALA A 276 -7.68 -23.48 -4.87
C ALA A 276 -8.47 -23.99 -6.10
N LEU A 277 -9.72 -23.57 -6.27
CA LEU A 277 -10.50 -23.84 -7.48
C LEU A 277 -9.89 -23.15 -8.71
N GLY A 278 -9.36 -21.93 -8.56
CA GLY A 278 -8.71 -21.20 -9.64
C GLY A 278 -7.46 -21.90 -10.17
N VAL A 279 -6.65 -22.50 -9.29
CA VAL A 279 -5.38 -23.16 -9.67
C VAL A 279 -5.55 -24.60 -10.15
N THR A 280 -6.75 -25.17 -10.12
CA THR A 280 -7.00 -26.58 -10.52
C THR A 280 -7.74 -26.68 -11.85
N ASP A 281 -7.70 -27.83 -12.52
CA ASP A 281 -8.56 -28.13 -13.69
C ASP A 281 -9.93 -28.71 -13.31
N GLY A 282 -10.15 -28.93 -12.01
CA GLY A 282 -11.43 -29.35 -11.45
C GLY A 282 -12.55 -28.33 -11.71
N CYS A 283 -13.76 -28.85 -11.93
CA CYS A 283 -15.00 -28.08 -11.93
C CYS A 283 -15.94 -28.62 -10.85
N VAL A 284 -16.65 -27.72 -10.16
CA VAL A 284 -17.70 -28.11 -9.22
C VAL A 284 -18.97 -28.40 -10.01
N SER A 285 -19.09 -29.63 -10.56
CA SER A 285 -20.11 -29.97 -11.58
C SER A 285 -21.22 -30.91 -11.14
N LYS A 286 -21.10 -31.66 -10.04
CA LYS A 286 -22.13 -32.63 -9.67
C LYS A 286 -22.48 -32.55 -8.20
N ALA A 287 -23.78 -32.75 -7.94
CA ALA A 287 -24.40 -32.66 -6.63
C ALA A 287 -23.50 -33.28 -5.56
N VAL A 288 -23.27 -32.52 -4.48
CA VAL A 288 -22.81 -33.06 -3.20
C VAL A 288 -23.61 -34.34 -2.99
N SER A 289 -22.92 -35.49 -3.04
CA SER A 289 -23.60 -36.74 -2.73
C SER A 289 -24.10 -36.57 -1.29
N ARG A 290 -25.25 -37.18 -0.95
CA ARG A 290 -25.76 -37.11 0.44
C ARG A 290 -24.75 -37.69 1.46
N ASP A 291 -23.71 -38.36 1.00
CA ASP A 291 -22.63 -38.89 1.81
C ASP A 291 -21.36 -37.99 1.72
N PRO A 292 -20.96 -37.34 2.83
CA PRO A 292 -19.76 -36.51 2.88
C PRO A 292 -18.49 -37.25 2.43
N ARG A 293 -18.37 -38.56 2.67
CA ARG A 293 -17.14 -39.32 2.40
C ARG A 293 -16.91 -39.55 0.90
N THR A 294 -17.97 -39.85 0.15
CA THR A 294 -17.91 -39.96 -1.32
C THR A 294 -17.72 -38.61 -2.01
N THR A 295 -18.25 -37.53 -1.42
CA THR A 295 -17.99 -36.16 -1.91
C THR A 295 -16.52 -35.77 -1.71
N VAL A 296 -15.93 -36.03 -0.53
CA VAL A 296 -14.50 -35.75 -0.25
C VAL A 296 -13.57 -36.59 -1.14
N ARG A 297 -13.87 -37.87 -1.35
CA ARG A 297 -13.05 -38.76 -2.19
C ARG A 297 -13.07 -38.36 -3.68
N SER A 298 -14.25 -38.02 -4.20
CA SER A 298 -14.40 -37.57 -5.60
C SER A 298 -13.81 -36.17 -5.86
N LEU A 299 -13.77 -35.29 -4.85
CA LEU A 299 -13.03 -34.03 -4.91
C LEU A 299 -11.51 -34.28 -4.95
N ARG A 300 -10.99 -35.14 -4.06
CA ARG A 300 -9.55 -35.45 -3.99
C ARG A 300 -8.99 -36.06 -5.28
N GLU A 301 -9.76 -36.90 -5.96
CA GLU A 301 -9.38 -37.51 -7.25
C GLU A 301 -9.47 -36.54 -8.44
N ARG A 302 -10.06 -35.34 -8.28
CA ARG A 302 -10.29 -34.35 -9.34
C ARG A 302 -9.45 -33.07 -9.20
N ILE A 303 -8.67 -32.94 -8.14
CA ILE A 303 -7.81 -31.79 -7.87
C ILE A 303 -6.44 -32.08 -8.50
N THR A 304 -6.33 -31.86 -9.82
CA THR A 304 -5.04 -31.74 -10.50
C THR A 304 -4.73 -30.26 -10.71
N LEU A 305 -3.48 -29.87 -10.45
CA LEU A 305 -2.99 -28.53 -10.76
C LEU A 305 -3.23 -28.23 -12.24
N SER A 306 -3.75 -27.05 -12.52
CA SER A 306 -4.06 -26.65 -13.88
C SER A 306 -2.79 -26.47 -14.69
N SER A 307 -2.77 -27.08 -15.87
CA SER A 307 -1.69 -26.87 -16.85
C SER A 307 -1.92 -25.64 -17.74
N ALA A 308 -2.97 -24.86 -17.46
CA ALA A 308 -3.29 -23.67 -18.24
C ALA A 308 -2.14 -22.62 -18.12
N PRO A 309 -1.64 -22.08 -19.24
CA PRO A 309 -0.52 -21.13 -19.23
C PRO A 309 -0.74 -19.92 -18.31
N GLY A 310 -1.99 -19.45 -18.21
CA GLY A 310 -2.34 -18.34 -17.32
C GLY A 310 -2.28 -18.69 -15.83
N VAL A 311 -2.57 -19.94 -15.43
CA VAL A 311 -2.40 -20.37 -14.03
C VAL A 311 -0.93 -20.49 -13.69
N GLU A 312 -0.15 -21.09 -14.58
CA GLU A 312 1.31 -21.20 -14.43
C GLU A 312 1.95 -19.82 -14.26
N LEU A 313 1.55 -18.84 -15.08
CA LEU A 313 2.00 -17.45 -14.95
C LEU A 313 1.65 -16.87 -13.57
N LEU A 314 0.40 -17.03 -13.10
CA LEU A 314 0.00 -16.50 -11.81
C LEU A 314 0.65 -17.22 -10.63
N VAL A 315 0.99 -18.50 -10.75
CA VAL A 315 1.77 -19.21 -9.72
C VAL A 315 3.20 -18.65 -9.67
N VAL A 316 3.86 -18.49 -10.82
CA VAL A 316 5.18 -17.84 -10.89
C VAL A 316 5.12 -16.42 -10.33
N TRP A 317 4.07 -15.68 -10.65
CA TRP A 317 3.82 -14.35 -10.13
C TRP A 317 3.75 -14.32 -8.61
N LEU A 318 2.97 -15.19 -7.99
CA LEU A 318 2.87 -15.25 -6.52
C LEU A 318 4.18 -15.66 -5.87
N VAL A 319 4.91 -16.61 -6.46
CA VAL A 319 6.23 -17.02 -5.95
C VAL A 319 7.21 -15.83 -6.00
N ALA A 320 7.27 -15.13 -7.13
CA ALA A 320 8.16 -14.00 -7.32
C ALA A 320 7.80 -12.79 -6.44
N THR A 321 6.52 -12.49 -6.28
CA THR A 321 6.06 -11.28 -5.58
C THR A 321 5.86 -11.47 -4.08
N LEU A 322 5.74 -12.71 -3.59
CA LEU A 322 5.60 -13.02 -2.16
C LEU A 322 6.78 -13.79 -1.59
N ALA A 323 7.17 -14.92 -2.19
CA ALA A 323 8.17 -15.80 -1.59
C ALA A 323 9.58 -15.21 -1.69
N VAL A 324 9.95 -14.62 -2.83
CA VAL A 324 11.27 -14.00 -3.02
C VAL A 324 11.56 -12.91 -1.98
N PRO A 325 10.71 -11.89 -1.76
CA PRO A 325 11.03 -10.86 -0.77
C PRO A 325 11.04 -11.39 0.68
N ILE A 326 10.30 -12.46 1.00
CA ILE A 326 10.39 -13.15 2.29
C ILE A 326 11.77 -13.82 2.45
N VAL A 327 12.22 -14.56 1.43
CA VAL A 327 13.55 -15.19 1.45
C VAL A 327 14.65 -14.13 1.54
N VAL A 328 14.55 -13.06 0.76
CA VAL A 328 15.48 -11.93 0.84
C VAL A 328 15.49 -11.34 2.25
N SER A 329 14.33 -11.21 2.88
CA SER A 329 14.23 -10.68 4.25
C SER A 329 14.86 -11.59 5.30
N TRP A 330 14.82 -12.91 5.11
CA TRP A 330 15.48 -13.87 6.00
C TRP A 330 16.99 -13.96 5.78
N VAL A 331 17.45 -13.79 4.53
CA VAL A 331 18.86 -13.98 4.16
C VAL A 331 19.67 -12.70 4.34
N LEU A 332 19.08 -11.53 4.05
CA LEU A 332 19.79 -10.24 4.08
C LEU A 332 19.40 -9.44 5.33
N PHE A 333 18.20 -8.85 5.32
CA PHE A 333 17.64 -8.07 6.43
C PHE A 333 16.15 -7.87 6.19
N PRO A 334 15.33 -7.66 7.24
CA PRO A 334 13.89 -7.51 7.09
C PRO A 334 13.51 -6.36 6.16
N VAL A 335 12.73 -6.66 5.11
CA VAL A 335 12.26 -5.65 4.15
C VAL A 335 10.79 -5.79 3.75
N VAL A 336 10.09 -6.85 4.21
CA VAL A 336 8.70 -7.12 3.80
C VAL A 336 7.72 -6.29 4.62
N TRP A 337 6.84 -5.56 3.92
CA TRP A 337 5.68 -4.89 4.47
C TRP A 337 4.47 -5.10 3.54
N PRO A 338 3.21 -5.16 4.03
CA PRO A 338 2.04 -5.43 3.19
C PRO A 338 1.94 -4.58 1.92
N ARG A 339 2.14 -3.26 2.04
CA ARG A 339 2.12 -2.30 0.91
C ARG A 339 3.22 -2.53 -0.13
N TYR A 340 4.35 -3.14 0.24
CA TYR A 340 5.46 -3.40 -0.69
C TYR A 340 5.21 -4.60 -1.59
N VAL A 341 4.46 -5.59 -1.10
CA VAL A 341 4.10 -6.80 -1.84
C VAL A 341 2.69 -6.73 -2.44
N LEU A 342 2.16 -5.51 -2.64
CA LEU A 342 0.84 -5.30 -3.24
C LEU A 342 0.61 -6.06 -4.56
N PRO A 343 1.60 -6.34 -5.45
CA PRO A 343 1.32 -7.08 -6.68
C PRO A 343 0.81 -8.50 -6.44
N VAL A 344 1.07 -9.08 -5.25
CA VAL A 344 0.51 -10.39 -4.83
C VAL A 344 -1.01 -10.37 -4.90
N SER A 345 -1.65 -9.29 -4.44
CA SER A 345 -3.11 -9.14 -4.46
C SER A 345 -3.70 -9.24 -5.87
N LEU A 346 -3.04 -8.65 -6.88
CA LEU A 346 -3.50 -8.68 -8.27
C LEU A 346 -3.57 -10.12 -8.79
N GLY A 347 -2.54 -10.92 -8.53
CA GLY A 347 -2.51 -12.33 -8.89
C GLY A 347 -3.57 -13.15 -8.16
N LEU A 348 -3.78 -12.87 -6.87
CA LEU A 348 -4.82 -13.53 -6.07
C LEU A 348 -6.23 -13.20 -6.58
N TYR A 349 -6.54 -11.94 -6.88
CA TYR A 349 -7.86 -11.55 -7.42
C TYR A 349 -8.15 -12.21 -8.77
N LEU A 350 -7.14 -12.33 -9.64
CA LEU A 350 -7.27 -13.04 -10.91
C LEU A 350 -7.55 -14.54 -10.72
N LEU A 351 -6.88 -15.18 -9.75
CA LEU A 351 -7.13 -16.58 -9.40
C LEU A 351 -8.50 -16.77 -8.75
N VAL A 352 -8.95 -15.84 -7.89
CA VAL A 352 -10.30 -15.84 -7.34
C VAL A 352 -11.33 -15.70 -8.46
N GLY A 353 -11.12 -14.78 -9.39
CA GLY A 353 -11.95 -14.61 -10.57
C GLY A 353 -12.08 -15.89 -11.38
N ARG A 354 -10.97 -16.58 -11.67
CA ARG A 354 -10.99 -17.90 -12.31
C ARG A 354 -11.70 -18.95 -11.46
N GLY A 355 -11.49 -18.96 -10.15
CA GLY A 355 -12.17 -19.88 -9.23
C GLY A 355 -13.69 -19.78 -9.32
N VAL A 356 -14.21 -18.54 -9.39
CA VAL A 356 -15.65 -18.29 -9.61
C VAL A 356 -16.13 -18.90 -10.93
N THR A 357 -15.36 -18.81 -12.02
CA THR A 357 -15.78 -19.34 -13.33
C THR A 357 -15.83 -20.86 -13.37
N ARG A 358 -15.06 -21.54 -12.50
CA ARG A 358 -15.11 -23.00 -12.35
C ARG A 358 -16.35 -23.54 -11.64
N VAL A 359 -17.11 -22.69 -10.97
CA VAL A 359 -18.41 -23.08 -10.39
C VAL A 359 -19.44 -23.16 -11.51
N GLN A 360 -19.92 -24.35 -11.88
CA GLN A 360 -20.76 -24.50 -13.09
C GLN A 360 -22.18 -23.94 -12.93
N ARG A 361 -22.70 -23.88 -11.71
CA ARG A 361 -24.06 -23.37 -11.44
C ARG A 361 -24.03 -21.85 -11.34
N PRO A 362 -24.72 -21.11 -12.23
CA PRO A 362 -24.67 -19.65 -12.23
C PRO A 362 -25.19 -19.04 -10.92
N GLN A 363 -26.17 -19.66 -10.27
CA GLN A 363 -26.67 -19.21 -8.96
C GLN A 363 -25.57 -19.29 -7.89
N LEU A 364 -24.76 -20.35 -7.89
CA LEU A 364 -23.66 -20.49 -6.94
C LEU A 364 -22.52 -19.51 -7.23
N ARG A 365 -22.30 -19.13 -8.50
CA ARG A 365 -21.37 -18.04 -8.85
C ARG A 365 -21.81 -16.72 -8.22
N VAL A 366 -23.10 -16.38 -8.38
CA VAL A 366 -23.67 -15.15 -7.79
C VAL A 366 -23.55 -15.19 -6.28
N VAL A 367 -23.91 -16.30 -5.62
CA VAL A 367 -23.75 -16.44 -4.16
C VAL A 367 -22.30 -16.25 -3.75
N LEU A 368 -21.34 -16.87 -4.46
CA LEU A 368 -19.92 -16.73 -4.17
C LEU A 368 -19.44 -15.27 -4.31
N VAL A 369 -19.84 -14.59 -5.38
CA VAL A 369 -19.54 -13.17 -5.62
C VAL A 369 -20.14 -12.29 -4.52
N VAL A 370 -21.39 -12.54 -4.11
CA VAL A 370 -22.05 -11.82 -3.01
C VAL A 370 -21.32 -12.06 -1.69
N LEU A 371 -20.90 -13.29 -1.39
CA LEU A 371 -20.14 -13.58 -0.17
C LEU A 371 -18.79 -12.86 -0.14
N LEU A 372 -18.10 -12.79 -1.29
CA LEU A 372 -16.86 -12.00 -1.41
C LEU A 372 -17.11 -10.51 -1.18
N LEU A 373 -18.19 -9.96 -1.74
CA LEU A 373 -18.58 -8.56 -1.52
C LEU A 373 -18.95 -8.27 -0.07
N VAL A 374 -19.71 -9.15 0.58
CA VAL A 374 -20.11 -9.02 1.98
C VAL A 374 -18.90 -9.05 2.92
N ALA A 375 -17.81 -9.71 2.53
CA ALA A 375 -16.60 -9.68 3.31
C ALA A 375 -15.81 -8.38 3.17
N VAL A 376 -15.79 -7.80 1.97
CA VAL A 376 -14.90 -6.69 1.64
C VAL A 376 -15.54 -5.32 1.87
N VAL A 377 -16.82 -5.17 1.51
CA VAL A 377 -17.51 -3.87 1.53
C VAL A 377 -17.67 -3.31 2.95
N PRO A 378 -18.07 -4.09 3.99
CA PRO A 378 -18.22 -3.54 5.33
C PRO A 378 -16.90 -3.05 5.94
N ALA A 379 -15.80 -3.76 5.72
CA ALA A 379 -14.48 -3.35 6.18
C ALA A 379 -14.04 -2.04 5.51
N THR A 380 -14.29 -1.92 4.21
CA THR A 380 -14.02 -0.69 3.45
C THR A 380 -14.89 0.47 3.90
N ALA A 381 -16.17 0.22 4.19
CA ALA A 381 -17.07 1.24 4.73
C ALA A 381 -16.63 1.70 6.13
N TYR A 382 -16.19 0.76 6.99
CA TYR A 382 -15.67 1.07 8.31
C TYR A 382 -14.45 2.00 8.22
N ASP A 383 -13.47 1.65 7.39
CA ASP A 383 -12.25 2.42 7.15
C ASP A 383 -12.54 3.85 6.64
N LEU A 384 -13.47 4.00 5.69
CA LEU A 384 -13.86 5.30 5.15
C LEU A 384 -14.58 6.22 6.16
N THR A 385 -15.07 5.66 7.27
CA THR A 385 -15.82 6.41 8.29
C THR A 385 -15.08 6.54 9.62
N THR A 386 -13.92 5.90 9.74
CA THR A 386 -13.12 5.88 10.96
C THR A 386 -11.77 6.50 10.65
N PRO A 387 -11.40 7.62 11.28
CA PRO A 387 -10.10 8.23 11.07
C PRO A 387 -8.98 7.24 11.41
N THR A 388 -8.04 7.06 10.48
CA THR A 388 -6.90 6.12 10.64
C THR A 388 -5.54 6.82 10.59
N ARG A 389 -5.50 8.02 10.00
CA ARG A 389 -4.30 8.84 9.85
C ARG A 389 -4.16 9.82 11.00
N GLU A 390 -2.92 10.23 11.27
CA GLU A 390 -2.61 11.23 12.27
C GLU A 390 -3.43 12.52 12.05
N GLN A 391 -4.06 13.03 13.11
CA GLN A 391 -4.94 14.22 13.08
C GLN A 391 -4.15 15.50 13.40
N TRP A 392 -3.13 15.78 12.58
CA TRP A 392 -2.22 16.92 12.80
C TRP A 392 -2.92 18.27 12.70
N ASP A 393 -3.91 18.40 11.81
CA ASP A 393 -4.70 19.62 11.63
C ASP A 393 -5.50 19.96 12.88
N GLU A 394 -6.28 19.01 13.39
CA GLU A 394 -7.13 19.19 14.57
C GLU A 394 -6.29 19.42 15.83
N ALA A 395 -5.24 18.61 16.04
CA ALA A 395 -4.34 18.76 17.17
C ALA A 395 -3.65 20.13 17.19
N THR A 396 -3.12 20.57 16.03
CA THR A 396 -2.44 21.87 15.92
C THR A 396 -3.43 23.03 16.09
N ALA A 397 -4.62 22.94 15.50
CA ALA A 397 -5.63 23.99 15.62
C ALA A 397 -6.11 24.17 17.07
N ASP A 398 -6.24 23.08 17.83
CA ASP A 398 -6.61 23.15 19.24
C ASP A 398 -5.49 23.78 20.09
N ILE A 399 -4.21 23.46 19.82
CA ILE A 399 -3.06 24.13 20.45
C ILE A 399 -3.10 25.63 20.13
N GLU A 400 -3.22 26.01 18.86
CA GLU A 400 -3.22 27.41 18.44
C GLU A 400 -4.39 28.23 18.99
N ARG A 401 -5.53 27.59 19.26
CA ARG A 401 -6.70 28.27 19.82
C ARG A 401 -6.50 28.66 21.29
N GLU A 402 -5.68 27.90 22.02
CA GLU A 402 -5.62 27.97 23.49
C GLU A 402 -4.29 28.46 24.02
N ALA A 403 -3.20 28.27 23.26
CA ALA A 403 -1.87 28.72 23.63
C ALA A 403 -1.79 30.25 23.81
N GLU A 404 -1.18 30.70 24.89
CA GLU A 404 -0.85 32.10 25.12
C GLU A 404 0.26 32.57 24.16
N PRO A 405 0.34 33.89 23.85
CA PRO A 405 1.45 34.42 23.08
C PRO A 405 2.79 34.14 23.77
N GLY A 406 3.73 33.52 23.05
CA GLY A 406 5.03 33.10 23.58
C GLY A 406 5.05 31.68 24.16
N ALA A 407 3.96 30.92 24.07
CA ALA A 407 3.95 29.50 24.45
C ALA A 407 4.95 28.68 23.64
N LEU A 408 5.51 27.65 24.28
CA LEU A 408 6.41 26.69 23.65
C LEU A 408 5.69 25.39 23.36
N VAL A 409 5.74 24.93 22.11
CA VAL A 409 5.30 23.59 21.68
C VAL A 409 6.54 22.72 21.52
N VAL A 410 6.70 21.77 22.42
CA VAL A 410 7.78 20.77 22.39
C VAL A 410 7.28 19.54 21.66
N VAL A 411 7.98 19.16 20.59
CA VAL A 411 7.69 17.97 19.78
C VAL A 411 8.80 16.93 19.96
N ALA A 412 8.43 15.66 20.03
CA ALA A 412 9.36 14.61 20.43
C ALA A 412 10.32 14.15 19.31
N ASP A 413 10.07 14.49 18.05
CA ASP A 413 10.95 14.19 16.93
C ASP A 413 10.66 15.08 15.69
N GLU A 414 11.49 14.93 14.67
CA GLU A 414 11.38 15.63 13.39
C GLU A 414 10.12 15.22 12.57
N ILE A 415 9.51 14.08 12.90
CA ILE A 415 8.26 13.61 12.26
C ILE A 415 7.08 14.43 12.80
N THR A 416 7.01 14.55 14.12
CA THR A 416 6.01 15.31 14.87
C THR A 416 6.14 16.80 14.57
N GLU A 417 7.38 17.30 14.48
CA GLU A 417 7.67 18.67 14.07
C GLU A 417 7.07 18.99 12.70
N ARG A 418 7.27 18.12 11.69
CA ARG A 418 6.67 18.30 10.36
C ARG A 418 5.15 18.41 10.43
N GLY A 419 4.51 17.57 11.25
CA GLY A 419 3.07 17.55 11.44
C GLY A 419 2.55 18.88 11.96
N VAL A 420 3.10 19.32 13.10
CA VAL A 420 2.71 20.59 13.75
C VAL A 420 3.03 21.78 12.85
N GLU A 421 4.25 21.88 12.33
CA GLU A 421 4.71 23.04 11.54
C GLU A 421 3.94 23.18 10.22
N HIS A 422 3.49 22.07 9.62
CA HIS A 422 2.69 22.13 8.39
C HIS A 422 1.33 22.81 8.60
N TYR A 423 0.71 22.58 9.76
CA TYR A 423 -0.63 23.08 10.07
C TYR A 423 -0.63 24.36 10.92
N ARG A 424 0.53 24.76 11.44
CA ARG A 424 0.72 26.00 12.19
C ARG A 424 0.45 27.23 11.32
N THR A 425 -0.28 28.18 11.87
CA THR A 425 -0.58 29.49 11.27
C THR A 425 -0.11 30.67 12.13
N ARG A 426 0.03 30.48 13.45
CA ARG A 426 0.46 31.47 14.43
C ARG A 426 1.98 31.56 14.49
N SER A 427 2.51 32.77 14.31
CA SER A 427 3.95 33.05 14.41
C SER A 427 4.42 33.40 15.84
N ASP A 428 3.49 33.59 16.77
CA ASP A 428 3.74 34.00 18.15
C ASP A 428 3.86 32.82 19.12
N ILE A 429 3.72 31.58 18.63
CA ILE A 429 4.08 30.35 19.35
C ILE A 429 5.38 29.80 18.78
N THR A 430 6.22 29.25 19.66
CA THR A 430 7.50 28.63 19.27
C THR A 430 7.31 27.12 19.22
N VAL A 431 7.73 26.46 18.14
CA VAL A 431 7.74 25.00 18.02
C VAL A 431 9.20 24.54 18.03
N GLU A 432 9.55 23.62 18.92
CA GLU A 432 10.93 23.15 19.08
C GLU A 432 10.98 21.62 19.17
N GLY A 433 11.75 21.02 18.28
CA GLY A 433 11.99 19.58 18.22
C GLY A 433 13.07 19.13 19.19
N VAL A 434 12.73 18.15 20.03
CA VAL A 434 13.70 17.49 20.92
C VAL A 434 14.14 16.20 20.26
N VAL A 435 15.44 16.06 19.98
CA VAL A 435 15.96 14.79 19.45
C VAL A 435 15.91 13.73 20.55
N VAL A 436 15.02 12.75 20.42
CA VAL A 436 14.95 11.59 21.32
C VAL A 436 15.78 10.41 20.78
N ALA A 437 16.12 9.46 21.66
CA ALA A 437 16.96 8.31 21.31
C ALA A 437 16.32 7.41 20.25
N GLU A 438 15.00 7.32 20.22
CA GLU A 438 14.23 6.52 19.27
C GLU A 438 13.90 7.25 17.97
N SER A 439 14.27 8.54 17.83
CA SER A 439 13.90 9.38 16.67
C SER A 439 14.35 8.85 15.31
N GLY A 440 15.27 7.87 15.28
CA GLY A 440 15.78 7.27 14.05
C GLY A 440 16.60 8.23 13.17
N THR A 441 16.84 9.46 13.63
CA THR A 441 17.53 10.52 12.89
C THR A 441 19.05 10.32 12.81
N GLY A 442 19.61 9.45 13.66
CA GLY A 442 21.06 9.28 13.83
C GLY A 442 21.73 10.48 14.52
N LYS A 443 20.97 11.50 14.94
CA LYS A 443 21.45 12.65 15.72
C LYS A 443 21.62 12.23 17.19
N THR A 444 22.52 12.91 17.90
CA THR A 444 22.72 12.69 19.34
C THR A 444 21.47 13.12 20.11
N PRO A 445 20.91 12.27 20.99
CA PRO A 445 19.72 12.62 21.75
C PRO A 445 19.98 13.80 22.69
N ALA A 446 19.00 14.69 22.81
CA ALA A 446 19.03 15.81 23.74
C ALA A 446 19.07 15.30 25.19
N THR A 447 19.97 15.87 25.98
CA THR A 447 20.11 15.62 27.41
C THR A 447 18.92 16.20 28.18
N ASP A 448 18.69 15.67 29.39
CA ASP A 448 17.64 16.22 30.26
C ASP A 448 17.85 17.70 30.57
N GLU A 449 19.12 18.15 30.67
CA GLU A 449 19.45 19.54 30.94
C GLU A 449 19.10 20.46 29.78
N GLU A 450 19.45 20.08 28.55
CA GLU A 450 19.09 20.84 27.34
C GLU A 450 17.57 21.00 27.21
N ILE A 451 16.80 19.93 27.51
CA ILE A 451 15.34 19.98 27.48
C ILE A 451 14.79 20.89 28.59
N ARG A 452 15.36 20.86 29.80
CA ARG A 452 14.95 21.78 30.88
C ARG A 452 15.26 23.23 30.56
N GLU A 453 16.46 23.50 30.04
CA GLU A 453 16.87 24.85 29.64
C GLU A 453 15.96 25.41 28.54
N LEU A 454 15.61 24.58 27.55
CA LEU A 454 14.65 24.91 26.49
C LEU A 454 13.29 25.32 27.08
N MET A 455 12.77 24.52 28.01
CA MET A 455 11.47 24.79 28.63
C MET A 455 11.51 25.95 29.63
N ALA A 456 12.63 26.20 30.33
CA ALA A 456 12.70 27.15 31.45
C ALA A 456 12.36 28.60 31.08
N GLY A 457 12.54 28.97 29.80
CA GLY A 457 12.23 30.29 29.26
C GLY A 457 10.75 30.57 29.00
N HIS A 458 9.87 29.59 29.17
CA HIS A 458 8.46 29.67 28.80
C HIS A 458 7.54 29.36 29.99
N ASP A 459 6.53 30.21 30.21
CA ASP A 459 5.55 30.01 31.29
C ASP A 459 4.52 28.94 30.93
N GLU A 460 4.19 28.80 29.65
CA GLU A 460 3.33 27.76 29.10
C GLU A 460 4.09 26.84 28.14
N VAL A 461 3.95 25.53 28.35
CA VAL A 461 4.57 24.48 27.54
C VAL A 461 3.50 23.47 27.09
N TRP A 462 3.41 23.26 25.79
CA TRP A 462 2.63 22.20 25.16
C TRP A 462 3.56 21.08 24.74
N LEU A 463 3.30 19.86 25.18
CA LEU A 463 4.04 18.66 24.79
C LEU A 463 3.21 17.85 23.80
N VAL A 464 3.73 17.66 22.60
CA VAL A 464 3.09 16.86 21.54
C VAL A 464 3.89 15.58 21.33
N LEU A 465 3.22 14.46 21.50
CA LEU A 465 3.80 13.12 21.42
C LEU A 465 3.18 12.35 20.27
N SER A 466 4.04 11.81 19.41
CA SER A 466 3.69 10.91 18.33
C SER A 466 4.94 10.10 17.97
N HIS A 467 4.76 8.85 17.51
CA HIS A 467 5.85 7.95 17.10
C HIS A 467 6.94 7.71 18.17
N THR A 468 6.63 7.95 19.44
CA THR A 468 7.51 7.71 20.61
C THR A 468 7.18 6.42 21.35
N ASP A 469 8.10 5.96 22.20
CA ASP A 469 7.85 4.84 23.11
C ASP A 469 7.43 5.30 24.52
N ASP A 470 6.85 4.38 25.30
CA ASP A 470 6.39 4.64 26.67
C ASP A 470 7.48 5.18 27.61
N SER A 471 8.76 4.93 27.31
CA SER A 471 9.87 5.37 28.15
C SER A 471 10.21 6.84 27.88
N THR A 472 10.22 7.23 26.62
CA THR A 472 10.42 8.59 26.14
C THR A 472 9.24 9.47 26.52
N ASP A 473 8.01 8.98 26.39
CA ASP A 473 6.80 9.69 26.84
C ASP A 473 6.87 10.03 28.32
N ARG A 474 7.21 9.04 29.17
CA ARG A 474 7.35 9.27 30.61
C ARG A 474 8.47 10.25 30.93
N ARG A 475 9.59 10.18 30.21
CA ARG A 475 10.72 11.11 30.38
C ARG A 475 10.31 12.54 30.04
N LEU A 476 9.72 12.77 28.87
CA LEU A 476 9.29 14.11 28.44
C LEU A 476 8.20 14.69 29.34
N LYS A 477 7.20 13.88 29.73
CA LYS A 477 6.14 14.29 30.67
C LYS A 477 6.71 14.67 32.05
N SER A 478 7.73 13.92 32.53
CA SER A 478 8.43 14.22 33.78
C SER A 478 9.17 15.55 33.73
N LEU A 479 9.90 15.81 32.63
CA LEU A 479 10.65 17.06 32.45
C LEU A 479 9.71 18.27 32.31
N ALA A 480 8.62 18.14 31.55
CA ALA A 480 7.64 19.21 31.37
C ALA A 480 6.93 19.61 32.68
N SER A 481 6.74 18.65 33.60
CA SER A 481 6.14 18.87 34.91
C SER A 481 7.04 19.59 35.93
N ASP A 482 8.33 19.78 35.63
CA ASP A 482 9.27 20.41 36.55
C ASP A 482 8.93 21.90 36.75
N GLY A 483 8.39 22.24 37.92
CA GLY A 483 7.92 23.60 38.25
C GLY A 483 6.61 24.02 37.57
N ARG A 484 5.89 23.09 36.93
CA ARG A 484 4.61 23.34 36.24
C ARG A 484 3.51 22.41 36.73
N THR A 485 2.27 22.87 36.65
CA THR A 485 1.08 22.05 36.84
C THR A 485 0.51 21.65 35.49
N VAL A 486 0.12 20.39 35.37
CA VAL A 486 -0.61 19.91 34.19
C VAL A 486 -2.00 20.54 34.21
N ALA A 487 -2.34 21.31 33.17
CA ALA A 487 -3.64 21.95 33.04
C ALA A 487 -4.73 20.90 32.72
N ASP A 488 -4.40 19.89 31.91
CA ASP A 488 -5.26 18.76 31.56
C ASP A 488 -4.64 17.41 31.96
N LYS A 489 -5.08 16.86 33.11
CA LYS A 489 -4.46 15.68 33.73
C LYS A 489 -4.49 14.43 32.86
N ASP A 490 -5.48 14.30 32.00
CA ASP A 490 -5.65 13.12 31.14
C ASP A 490 -5.03 13.34 29.75
N GLY A 491 -4.64 14.58 29.41
CA GLY A 491 -4.16 14.96 28.09
C GLY A 491 -5.26 14.87 27.03
N ARG A 492 -4.97 15.39 25.84
CA ARG A 492 -5.84 15.28 24.67
C ARG A 492 -5.31 14.22 23.74
N THR A 493 -6.19 13.30 23.35
CA THR A 493 -5.85 12.23 22.42
C THR A 493 -6.54 12.46 21.09
N TYR A 494 -5.72 12.50 20.05
CA TYR A 494 -6.14 12.43 18.65
C TYR A 494 -5.62 11.12 18.07
N VAL A 495 -6.08 10.72 16.90
CA VAL A 495 -5.55 9.54 16.21
C VAL A 495 -4.05 9.76 15.99
N GLY A 496 -3.23 8.89 16.61
CA GLY A 496 -1.77 8.90 16.50
C GLY A 496 -1.05 10.05 17.22
N ILE A 497 -1.74 10.90 17.99
CA ILE A 497 -1.14 12.09 18.63
C ILE A 497 -1.68 12.26 20.05
N GLU A 498 -0.81 12.49 21.01
CA GLU A 498 -1.17 12.95 22.36
C GLU A 498 -0.65 14.35 22.61
N VAL A 499 -1.46 15.21 23.23
CA VAL A 499 -1.11 16.60 23.54
C VAL A 499 -1.34 16.88 25.02
N TYR A 500 -0.34 17.47 25.67
CA TYR A 500 -0.37 17.82 27.09
C TYR A 500 0.00 19.29 27.30
N GLN A 501 -0.77 20.00 28.12
CA GLN A 501 -0.54 21.41 28.44
C GLN A 501 -0.01 21.55 29.87
N TYR A 502 1.08 22.30 30.03
CA TYR A 502 1.77 22.56 31.29
C TYR A 502 1.89 24.06 31.51
N GLU A 503 1.41 24.53 32.66
CA GLU A 503 1.47 25.94 33.05
C GLU A 503 2.31 26.09 34.30
N ARG A 504 3.15 27.13 34.35
CA ARG A 504 3.91 27.46 35.56
C ARG A 504 2.94 27.81 36.68
N GLY A 505 3.01 27.06 37.77
CA GLY A 505 2.14 27.31 38.92
C GLY A 505 2.36 28.72 39.44
N ASN A 506 1.30 29.54 39.54
CA ASN A 506 1.36 30.80 40.26
C ASN A 506 1.84 30.49 41.69
N SER A 507 3.03 30.98 42.05
CA SER A 507 3.46 31.01 43.44
C SER A 507 2.49 31.93 44.19
N SER A 508 1.45 31.34 44.79
CA SER A 508 0.51 32.02 45.67
C SER A 508 1.18 32.50 46.95
#